data_AF-A0A397EK32-F1
#
_entry.id   AF-A0A397EK32-F1
#
_cell.length_a   1.000
_cell.length_b   1.000
_cell.length_c   1.000
_cell.angle_alpha   90.00
_cell.angle_beta   90.00
_cell.angle_gamma   90.00
#
_symmetry.space_group_name_H-M   'P 1'
#
loop_
_entity.id
_entity.type
_entity.pdbx_description
1 polymer ?
#
loop_
_entity_poly.entity_id
_entity_poly.type
_entity_poly.pdbx_seq_one_letter_code
_entity_poly.pdbx_strand_id
1 'polypeptide(L)'
;MIFNFMFNLFSAGISSWAGSYIQVYWAHVEPVNSSVAGVLSYFILSSTFFAVGRWGTHWNWRFILVITTLTGSVIDAIAQFLTIYDIVRNQWFYLGIPLTEQFPLGIQFVVSTYVIVELAGDGNEGLMYGLLTTVANLPSVFGSMITNVYSTQLKVTKADIETDTAEVRNDAAYSFLVVYATTIIACCWTVILPPQKAAVKEMLQHGGKYPIIGALIIVVTFGILCISVTSIMMTMFESTSCYLLAGGSGC
;
A
#
# COMPACT_ATOMS: atom_id res chain seq x y z
N MET A 1 -14.83 -2.15 6.66
CA MET A 1 -14.55 -0.99 5.77
C MET A 1 -13.38 -0.17 6.28
N ILE A 2 -13.45 0.42 7.49
CA ILE A 2 -12.38 1.28 8.02
C ILE A 2 -11.02 0.57 8.08
N PHE A 3 -10.98 -0.68 8.56
CA PHE A 3 -9.74 -1.49 8.56
C PHE A 3 -9.13 -1.59 7.15
N ASN A 4 -9.93 -2.00 6.14
CA ASN A 4 -9.45 -2.11 4.77
C ASN A 4 -8.92 -0.78 4.24
N PHE A 5 -9.61 0.33 4.52
CA PHE A 5 -9.14 1.66 4.08
C PHE A 5 -7.82 2.05 4.76
N MET A 6 -7.76 2.02 6.10
CA MET A 6 -6.60 2.44 6.87
C MET A 6 -5.38 1.55 6.63
N PHE A 7 -5.58 0.22 6.63
CA PHE A 7 -4.48 -0.72 6.43
C PHE A 7 -3.90 -0.59 5.02
N ASN A 8 -4.73 -0.52 3.97
CA ASN A 8 -4.22 -0.30 2.62
C ASN A 8 -3.56 1.09 2.47
N LEU A 9 -4.09 2.13 3.12
CA LEU A 9 -3.52 3.48 3.05
C LEU A 9 -2.11 3.52 3.62
N PHE A 10 -1.93 3.00 4.82
CA PHE A 10 -0.67 3.07 5.55
C PHE A 10 0.32 1.96 5.16
N SER A 11 -0.15 0.83 4.63
CA SER A 11 0.73 -0.27 4.22
C SER A 11 1.20 -0.16 2.77
N ALA A 12 0.39 0.40 1.87
CA ALA A 12 0.67 0.38 0.43
C ALA A 12 0.28 1.68 -0.32
N GLY A 13 -0.54 2.53 0.28
CA GLY A 13 -1.00 3.77 -0.35
C GLY A 13 0.04 4.87 -0.34
N ILE A 14 0.78 5.03 0.77
CA ILE A 14 1.85 6.01 0.89
C ILE A 14 3.13 5.38 0.34
N SER A 15 3.67 5.97 -0.71
CA SER A 15 4.88 5.49 -1.40
C SER A 15 5.92 6.60 -1.45
N SER A 16 7.13 6.30 -1.93
CA SER A 16 8.20 7.29 -2.12
C SER A 16 8.52 7.46 -3.59
N TRP A 17 8.61 8.71 -4.07
CA TRP A 17 9.10 9.02 -5.43
C TRP A 17 10.52 8.48 -5.67
N ALA A 18 11.34 8.37 -4.61
CA ALA A 18 12.68 7.86 -4.72
C ALA A 18 12.71 6.40 -5.23
N GLY A 19 11.69 5.57 -4.94
CA GLY A 19 11.69 4.17 -5.32
C GLY A 19 11.75 3.91 -6.83
N SER A 20 11.01 4.69 -7.62
CA SER A 20 10.99 4.56 -9.09
C SER A 20 12.27 5.12 -9.73
N TYR A 21 12.83 6.20 -9.17
CA TYR A 21 14.06 6.80 -9.68
C TYR A 21 15.31 6.01 -9.27
N ILE A 22 15.40 5.50 -8.04
CA ILE A 22 16.52 4.65 -7.58
C ILE A 22 16.63 3.39 -8.43
N GLN A 23 15.49 2.79 -8.82
CA GLN A 23 15.45 1.62 -9.69
C GLN A 23 16.17 1.87 -11.02
N VAL A 24 15.94 3.04 -11.63
CA VAL A 24 16.46 3.39 -12.96
C VAL A 24 17.88 3.95 -12.87
N TYR A 25 18.14 4.85 -11.91
CA TYR A 25 19.36 5.64 -11.86
C TYR A 25 20.48 5.06 -11.01
N TRP A 26 20.16 4.36 -9.92
CA TRP A 26 21.17 3.81 -9.02
C TRP A 26 21.32 2.31 -9.23
N ALA A 27 20.20 1.58 -9.30
CA ALA A 27 20.19 0.15 -9.55
C ALA A 27 20.33 -0.21 -11.04
N HIS A 28 20.27 0.78 -11.95
CA HIS A 28 20.44 0.62 -13.40
C HIS A 28 19.57 -0.49 -14.00
N VAL A 29 18.36 -0.71 -13.47
CA VAL A 29 17.53 -1.85 -13.87
C VAL A 29 17.07 -1.70 -15.32
N GLU A 30 17.41 -2.68 -16.13
CA GLU A 30 16.95 -2.74 -17.52
C GLU A 30 15.44 -3.04 -17.59
N PRO A 31 14.69 -2.43 -18.53
CA PRO A 31 13.25 -2.68 -18.69
C PRO A 31 12.89 -4.15 -18.91
N VAL A 32 13.78 -4.91 -19.57
CA VAL A 32 13.60 -6.35 -19.80
C VAL A 32 13.62 -7.10 -18.48
N ASN A 33 14.61 -6.83 -17.62
CA ASN A 33 14.73 -7.48 -16.31
C ASN A 33 13.57 -7.09 -15.39
N SER A 34 13.12 -5.83 -15.44
CA SER A 34 11.90 -5.40 -14.73
C SER A 34 10.66 -6.14 -15.20
N SER A 35 10.54 -6.42 -16.50
CA SER A 35 9.41 -7.16 -17.06
C SER A 35 9.42 -8.63 -16.62
N VAL A 36 10.59 -9.27 -16.62
CA VAL A 36 10.77 -10.64 -16.13
C VAL A 36 10.43 -10.73 -14.64
N ALA A 37 10.94 -9.80 -13.83
CA ALA A 37 10.60 -9.71 -12.41
C ALA A 37 9.08 -9.51 -12.20
N GLY A 38 8.43 -8.67 -13.01
CA GLY A 38 6.98 -8.49 -12.97
C GLY A 38 6.21 -9.79 -13.22
N VAL A 39 6.63 -10.59 -14.21
CA VAL A 39 6.03 -11.92 -14.47
C VAL A 39 6.24 -12.84 -13.26
N LEU A 40 7.44 -12.87 -12.68
CA LEU A 40 7.74 -13.66 -11.48
C LEU A 40 6.89 -13.21 -10.28
N SER A 41 6.66 -11.91 -10.09
CA SER A 41 5.78 -11.36 -9.06
C SER A 41 4.38 -11.94 -9.16
N TYR A 42 3.79 -12.03 -10.36
CA TYR A 42 2.47 -12.62 -10.54
C TYR A 42 2.43 -14.12 -10.25
N PHE A 43 3.50 -14.86 -10.56
CA PHE A 43 3.61 -16.28 -10.16
C PHE A 43 3.66 -16.44 -8.64
N ILE A 44 4.42 -15.58 -7.95
CA ILE A 44 4.51 -15.57 -6.48
C ILE A 44 3.15 -15.22 -5.86
N LEU A 45 2.48 -14.19 -6.39
CA LEU A 45 1.16 -13.78 -5.94
C LEU A 45 0.14 -14.92 -6.08
N SER A 46 0.10 -15.58 -7.25
CA SER A 46 -0.77 -16.73 -7.51
C SER A 46 -0.47 -17.90 -6.57
N SER A 47 0.81 -18.20 -6.34
CA SER A 47 1.24 -19.26 -5.41
C SER A 47 0.83 -18.93 -3.97
N THR A 48 0.93 -17.66 -3.58
CA THR A 48 0.50 -17.17 -2.27
C THR A 48 -1.01 -17.33 -2.10
N PHE A 49 -1.80 -16.96 -3.12
CA PHE A 49 -3.26 -17.19 -3.11
C PHE A 49 -3.61 -18.66 -2.94
N PHE A 50 -2.92 -19.55 -3.66
CA PHE A 50 -3.14 -20.98 -3.53
C PHE A 50 -2.81 -21.49 -2.12
N ALA A 51 -1.67 -21.09 -1.57
CA ALA A 51 -1.23 -21.52 -0.24
C ALA A 51 -2.17 -21.02 0.87
N VAL A 52 -2.50 -19.72 0.86
CA VAL A 52 -3.39 -19.11 1.86
C VAL A 52 -4.82 -19.64 1.68
N GLY A 53 -5.26 -19.87 0.45
CA GLY A 53 -6.57 -20.46 0.17
C GLY A 53 -6.70 -21.89 0.69
N ARG A 54 -5.63 -22.68 0.62
CA ARG A 54 -5.60 -24.09 1.05
C ARG A 54 -5.42 -24.25 2.56
N TRP A 55 -4.55 -23.46 3.18
CA TRP A 55 -4.12 -23.63 4.58
C TRP A 55 -4.49 -22.46 5.51
N GLY A 56 -4.78 -21.28 4.96
CA GLY A 56 -5.03 -20.05 5.73
C GLY A 56 -6.41 -19.96 6.40
N THR A 57 -7.29 -20.93 6.20
CA THR A 57 -8.62 -20.98 6.84
C THR A 57 -8.55 -21.18 8.35
N HIS A 58 -7.51 -21.86 8.85
CA HIS A 58 -7.32 -22.15 10.27
C HIS A 58 -6.36 -21.17 10.98
N TRP A 59 -5.71 -20.29 10.22
CA TRP A 59 -4.74 -19.36 10.76
C TRP A 59 -5.40 -18.16 11.43
N ASN A 60 -4.70 -17.58 12.41
CA ASN A 60 -5.11 -16.30 12.96
C ASN A 60 -4.69 -15.19 11.99
N TRP A 61 -5.69 -14.56 11.38
CA TRP A 61 -5.49 -13.61 10.29
C TRP A 61 -4.73 -12.35 10.73
N ARG A 62 -4.87 -11.94 12.00
CA ARG A 62 -4.12 -10.81 12.56
C ARG A 62 -2.63 -11.09 12.55
N PHE A 63 -2.24 -12.22 13.13
CA PHE A 63 -0.82 -12.55 13.30
C PHE A 63 -0.15 -12.78 11.97
N ILE A 64 -0.79 -13.49 11.04
CA ILE A 64 -0.15 -13.71 9.75
C ILE A 64 0.04 -12.41 8.98
N LEU A 65 -0.96 -11.52 8.95
CA LEU A 65 -0.82 -10.23 8.28
C LEU A 65 0.31 -9.40 8.89
N VAL A 66 0.33 -9.26 10.21
CA VAL A 66 1.38 -8.49 10.90
C VAL A 66 2.75 -9.10 10.66
N ILE A 67 2.90 -10.42 10.79
CA ILE A 67 4.19 -11.09 10.61
C ILE A 67 4.67 -10.93 9.18
N THR A 68 3.83 -11.18 8.17
CA THR A 68 4.27 -11.09 6.78
C THR A 68 4.52 -9.68 6.32
N THR A 69 3.71 -8.71 6.75
CA THR A 69 3.93 -7.30 6.43
C THR A 69 5.20 -6.79 7.10
N LEU A 70 5.39 -7.03 8.41
CA LEU A 70 6.61 -6.58 9.10
C LEU A 70 7.87 -7.27 8.58
N THR A 71 7.81 -8.59 8.32
CA THR A 71 8.97 -9.32 7.78
C THR A 71 9.32 -8.80 6.38
N GLY A 72 8.32 -8.59 5.53
CA GLY A 72 8.49 -7.98 4.22
C GLY A 72 9.12 -6.58 4.31
N SER A 73 8.57 -5.71 5.15
CA SER A 73 9.08 -4.35 5.34
C SER A 73 10.50 -4.31 5.92
N VAL A 74 10.87 -5.23 6.80
CA VAL A 74 12.25 -5.30 7.33
C VAL A 74 13.23 -5.74 6.25
N ILE A 75 12.88 -6.75 5.44
CA ILE A 75 13.72 -7.20 4.33
C ILE A 75 13.89 -6.07 3.31
N ASP A 76 12.78 -5.42 2.94
CA ASP A 76 12.79 -4.26 2.05
C ASP A 76 13.66 -3.13 2.62
N ALA A 77 13.42 -2.71 3.87
CA ALA A 77 14.22 -1.65 4.50
C ALA A 77 15.73 -1.94 4.44
N ILE A 78 16.15 -3.16 4.80
CA ILE A 78 17.57 -3.54 4.73
C ILE A 78 18.09 -3.42 3.29
N ALA A 79 17.37 -3.95 2.31
CA ALA A 79 17.79 -3.91 0.92
C ALA A 79 17.82 -2.47 0.36
N GLN A 80 16.85 -1.64 0.73
CA GLN A 80 16.72 -0.26 0.28
C GLN A 80 17.82 0.61 0.89
N PHE A 81 18.08 0.53 2.19
CA PHE A 81 19.17 1.27 2.84
C PHE A 81 20.55 0.84 2.33
N LEU A 82 20.76 -0.45 2.05
CA LEU A 82 22.01 -0.93 1.41
C LEU A 82 22.21 -0.37 -0.01
N THR A 83 21.12 -0.16 -0.74
CA THR A 83 21.16 0.43 -2.10
C THR A 83 21.39 1.94 -2.04
N ILE A 84 20.74 2.64 -1.11
CA ILE A 84 20.86 4.09 -0.90
C ILE A 84 22.29 4.48 -0.48
N TYR A 85 22.90 3.73 0.43
CA TYR A 85 24.26 4.00 0.92
C TYR A 85 25.37 3.40 0.04
N ASP A 86 25.05 2.92 -1.17
CA ASP A 86 26.01 2.45 -2.17
C ASP A 86 26.88 1.26 -1.70
N ILE A 87 26.29 0.36 -0.91
CA ILE A 87 26.96 -0.88 -0.46
C ILE A 87 26.67 -2.02 -1.46
N VAL A 88 25.42 -2.15 -1.92
CA VAL A 88 24.99 -3.15 -2.91
C VAL A 88 24.06 -2.51 -3.95
N ARG A 89 24.58 -2.22 -5.15
CA ARG A 89 23.79 -1.74 -6.30
C ARG A 89 23.74 -2.81 -7.40
N ASN A 90 22.99 -3.89 -7.14
CA ASN A 90 22.77 -4.95 -8.13
C ASN A 90 21.30 -4.99 -8.56
N GLN A 91 21.06 -5.05 -9.88
CA GLN A 91 19.73 -5.09 -10.48
C GLN A 91 18.84 -6.20 -9.89
N TRP A 92 19.37 -7.41 -9.75
CA TRP A 92 18.60 -8.56 -9.25
C TRP A 92 18.35 -8.48 -7.75
N PHE A 93 19.23 -7.83 -7.01
CA PHE A 93 19.04 -7.57 -5.59
C PHE A 93 17.90 -6.57 -5.38
N TYR A 94 17.86 -5.49 -6.16
CA TYR A 94 16.77 -4.51 -6.12
C TYR A 94 15.44 -5.08 -6.61
N LEU A 95 15.47 -5.89 -7.69
CA LEU A 95 14.27 -6.58 -8.20
C LEU A 95 13.75 -7.66 -7.24
N GLY A 96 14.56 -8.12 -6.28
CA GLY A 96 14.13 -9.00 -5.19
C GLY A 96 13.13 -8.37 -4.24
N ILE A 97 13.24 -7.06 -4.02
CA ILE A 97 12.39 -6.27 -3.13
C ILE A 97 10.90 -6.40 -3.50
N PRO A 98 10.45 -6.02 -4.72
CA PRO A 98 9.05 -6.09 -5.09
C PRO A 98 8.49 -7.51 -5.16
N LEU A 99 9.35 -8.54 -5.25
CA LEU A 99 8.93 -9.95 -5.16
C LEU A 99 8.52 -10.31 -3.74
N THR A 100 9.26 -9.82 -2.72
CA THR A 100 8.94 -10.10 -1.31
C THR A 100 7.66 -9.42 -0.84
N GLU A 101 7.31 -8.27 -1.44
CA GLU A 101 6.06 -7.55 -1.15
C GLU A 101 4.80 -8.27 -1.68
N GLN A 102 4.95 -9.19 -2.65
CA GLN A 102 3.80 -9.94 -3.18
C GLN A 102 3.19 -10.89 -2.14
N PHE A 103 3.99 -11.35 -1.17
CA PHE A 103 3.50 -12.23 -0.10
C PHE A 103 2.48 -11.53 0.81
N PRO A 104 2.80 -10.39 1.46
CA PRO A 104 1.83 -9.69 2.31
C PRO A 104 0.62 -9.20 1.52
N LEU A 105 0.80 -8.68 0.29
CA LEU A 105 -0.30 -8.30 -0.59
C LEU A 105 -1.23 -9.49 -0.88
N GLY A 106 -0.64 -10.65 -1.17
CA GLY A 106 -1.37 -11.88 -1.45
C GLY A 106 -2.22 -12.34 -0.27
N ILE A 107 -1.64 -12.37 0.93
CA ILE A 107 -2.32 -12.76 2.16
C ILE A 107 -3.44 -11.79 2.50
N GLN A 108 -3.18 -10.49 2.39
CA GLN A 108 -4.16 -9.43 2.66
C GLN A 108 -5.37 -9.56 1.74
N PHE A 109 -5.15 -9.74 0.44
CA PHE A 109 -6.25 -9.89 -0.50
C PHE A 109 -7.15 -11.07 -0.14
N VAL A 110 -6.57 -12.25 0.12
CA VAL A 110 -7.35 -13.46 0.47
C VAL A 110 -8.11 -13.29 1.79
N VAL A 111 -7.47 -12.74 2.83
CA VAL A 111 -8.12 -12.48 4.11
C VAL A 111 -9.28 -11.49 3.94
N SER A 112 -9.08 -10.42 3.17
CA SER A 112 -10.14 -9.45 2.88
C SER A 112 -11.29 -10.06 2.09
N THR A 113 -11.02 -10.94 1.12
CA THR A 113 -12.06 -11.68 0.39
C THR A 113 -12.86 -12.60 1.31
N TYR A 114 -12.20 -13.33 2.23
CA TYR A 114 -12.93 -14.15 3.19
C TYR A 114 -13.84 -13.32 4.09
N VAL A 115 -13.35 -12.18 4.57
CA VAL A 115 -14.16 -11.27 5.39
C VAL A 115 -15.37 -10.76 4.60
N ILE A 116 -15.22 -10.44 3.31
CA ILE A 116 -16.33 -10.01 2.44
C ILE A 116 -17.41 -11.10 2.32
N VAL A 117 -17.02 -12.33 2.01
CA VAL A 117 -17.97 -13.44 1.82
C VAL A 117 -18.73 -13.73 3.10
N GLU A 118 -18.06 -13.72 4.26
CA GLU A 118 -18.77 -13.98 5.52
C GLU A 118 -19.67 -12.81 5.97
N LEU A 119 -19.35 -11.58 5.59
CA LEU A 119 -20.18 -10.40 5.87
C LEU A 119 -21.36 -10.25 4.92
N ALA A 120 -21.29 -10.84 3.73
CA ALA A 120 -22.35 -10.74 2.75
C ALA A 120 -23.51 -11.65 3.13
N GLY A 121 -24.67 -11.05 3.43
CA GLY A 121 -25.91 -11.81 3.57
C GLY A 121 -26.45 -12.29 2.21
N ASP A 122 -27.29 -13.31 2.25
CA ASP A 122 -27.92 -13.90 1.06
C ASP A 122 -28.53 -12.82 0.15
N GLY A 123 -28.11 -12.81 -1.12
CA GLY A 123 -28.63 -11.89 -2.15
C GLY A 123 -27.99 -10.49 -2.19
N ASN A 124 -27.07 -10.16 -1.29
CA ASN A 124 -26.39 -8.85 -1.26
C ASN A 124 -24.86 -8.91 -1.46
N GLU A 125 -24.34 -10.06 -1.89
CA GLU A 125 -22.91 -10.33 -2.04
C GLU A 125 -22.22 -9.37 -3.01
N GLY A 126 -22.82 -9.10 -4.16
CA GLY A 126 -22.26 -8.19 -5.16
C GLY A 126 -22.13 -6.75 -4.67
N LEU A 127 -23.10 -6.26 -3.90
CA LEU A 127 -23.06 -4.90 -3.35
C LEU A 127 -21.99 -4.78 -2.25
N MET A 128 -21.88 -5.78 -1.36
CA MET A 128 -20.82 -5.78 -0.33
C MET A 128 -19.44 -5.93 -0.96
N TYR A 129 -19.29 -6.79 -1.96
CA TYR A 129 -18.04 -6.97 -2.69
C TYR A 129 -17.62 -5.70 -3.43
N GLY A 130 -18.54 -5.08 -4.17
CA GLY A 130 -18.27 -3.82 -4.88
C GLY A 130 -17.88 -2.70 -3.92
N LEU A 131 -18.63 -2.53 -2.83
CA LEU A 131 -18.34 -1.52 -1.81
C LEU A 131 -16.96 -1.73 -1.17
N LEU A 132 -16.65 -2.95 -0.72
CA LEU A 132 -15.38 -3.25 -0.08
C LEU A 132 -14.20 -3.17 -1.05
N THR A 133 -14.40 -3.52 -2.32
CA THR A 133 -13.39 -3.36 -3.38
C THR A 133 -13.09 -1.87 -3.63
N THR A 134 -14.11 -1.02 -3.71
CA THR A 134 -13.92 0.43 -3.86
C THR A 134 -13.16 1.01 -2.67
N VAL A 135 -13.52 0.62 -1.45
CA VAL A 135 -12.82 1.07 -0.22
C VAL A 135 -11.40 0.53 -0.11
N ALA A 136 -11.09 -0.62 -0.72
CA ALA A 136 -9.74 -1.17 -0.76
C ALA A 136 -8.83 -0.49 -1.79
N ASN A 137 -9.38 0.04 -2.89
CA ASN A 137 -8.62 0.73 -3.94
C ASN A 137 -8.48 2.24 -3.70
N LEU A 138 -9.45 2.87 -3.02
CA LEU A 138 -9.41 4.29 -2.65
C LEU A 138 -8.08 4.74 -2.00
N PRO A 139 -7.47 3.95 -1.08
CA PRO A 139 -6.22 4.32 -0.44
C PRO A 139 -5.04 4.49 -1.37
N SER A 140 -5.02 3.81 -2.52
CA SER A 140 -3.95 3.99 -3.51
C SER A 140 -3.97 5.41 -4.09
N VAL A 141 -5.17 5.91 -4.41
CA VAL A 141 -5.38 7.25 -4.97
C VAL A 141 -5.11 8.34 -3.93
N PHE A 142 -5.65 8.16 -2.71
CA PHE A 142 -5.44 9.11 -1.62
C PHE A 142 -4.00 9.11 -1.09
N GLY A 143 -3.38 7.93 -1.01
CA GLY A 143 -1.99 7.80 -0.63
C GLY A 143 -1.02 8.39 -1.66
N SER A 144 -1.33 8.30 -2.96
CA SER A 144 -0.59 9.00 -4.01
C SER A 144 -0.68 10.52 -3.86
N MET A 145 -1.85 11.05 -3.52
CA MET A 145 -2.01 12.48 -3.19
C MET A 145 -1.12 12.88 -2.01
N ILE A 146 -1.17 12.15 -0.89
CA ILE A 146 -0.31 12.41 0.29
C ILE A 146 1.17 12.35 -0.12
N THR A 147 1.51 11.34 -0.93
CA THR A 147 2.86 11.13 -1.45
C THR A 147 3.37 12.33 -2.23
N ASN A 148 2.54 12.89 -3.12
CA ASN A 148 2.89 14.07 -3.89
C ASN A 148 3.11 15.29 -2.98
N VAL A 149 2.26 15.49 -1.97
CA VAL A 149 2.34 16.66 -1.07
C VAL A 149 3.61 16.63 -0.20
N TYR A 150 4.04 15.47 0.28
CA TYR A 150 5.24 15.38 1.11
C TYR A 150 6.52 15.27 0.28
N SER A 151 6.48 14.59 -0.88
CA SER A 151 7.66 14.37 -1.72
C SER A 151 8.19 15.66 -2.33
N THR A 152 7.35 16.69 -2.49
CA THR A 152 7.78 17.99 -3.02
C THR A 152 8.49 18.87 -2.00
N GLN A 153 8.47 18.49 -0.73
CA GLN A 153 9.29 19.10 0.33
C GLN A 153 10.69 18.45 0.44
N LEU A 154 10.94 17.36 -0.30
CA LEU A 154 12.19 16.60 -0.27
C LEU A 154 12.91 16.72 -1.63
N LYS A 155 14.26 16.73 -1.65
CA LYS A 155 15.04 16.73 -2.90
C LYS A 155 15.12 15.34 -3.54
N VAL A 156 13.98 14.77 -3.92
CA VAL A 156 13.84 13.44 -4.55
C VAL A 156 13.40 13.53 -6.01
N THR A 157 13.62 14.70 -6.64
CA THR A 157 13.35 14.88 -8.07
C THR A 157 14.36 14.10 -8.89
N LYS A 158 13.97 13.71 -10.11
CA LYS A 158 14.84 13.05 -11.10
C LYS A 158 16.23 13.69 -11.22
N ALA A 159 16.29 15.03 -11.28
CA ALA A 159 17.54 15.78 -11.40
C ALA A 159 18.42 15.67 -10.13
N ASP A 160 17.80 15.59 -8.95
CA ASP A 160 18.51 15.48 -7.68
C ASP A 160 19.14 14.07 -7.54
N ILE A 161 18.38 13.03 -7.89
CA ILE A 161 18.81 11.62 -7.80
C ILE A 161 19.95 11.32 -8.78
N GLU A 162 20.00 12.00 -9.93
CA GLU A 162 21.12 11.92 -10.89
C GLU A 162 22.43 12.50 -10.32
N THR A 163 22.38 13.46 -9.38
CA THR A 163 23.60 14.05 -8.79
C THR A 163 24.28 13.16 -7.74
N ASP A 164 23.57 12.14 -7.23
CA ASP A 164 24.05 11.16 -6.22
C ASP A 164 24.83 11.80 -5.04
N THR A 165 24.38 12.96 -4.55
CA THR A 165 25.00 13.64 -3.41
C THR A 165 24.56 13.06 -2.06
N ALA A 166 25.39 13.25 -1.02
CA ALA A 166 25.07 12.78 0.34
C ALA A 166 23.77 13.38 0.92
N GLU A 167 23.43 14.62 0.54
CA GLU A 167 22.15 15.25 0.92
C GLU A 167 20.96 14.51 0.31
N VAL A 168 21.02 14.19 -0.99
CA VAL A 168 19.94 13.48 -1.71
C VAL A 168 19.76 12.06 -1.18
N ARG A 169 20.87 11.38 -0.82
CA ARG A 169 20.80 10.06 -0.18
C ARG A 169 20.08 10.12 1.18
N ASN A 170 20.32 11.17 1.97
CA ASN A 170 19.64 11.37 3.25
C ASN A 170 18.16 11.73 3.07
N ASP A 171 17.81 12.56 2.10
CA ASP A 171 16.42 12.91 1.79
C ASP A 171 15.63 11.70 1.26
N ALA A 172 16.27 10.86 0.42
CA ALA A 172 15.70 9.60 -0.02
C ALA A 172 15.49 8.62 1.15
N ALA A 173 16.50 8.47 2.02
CA ALA A 173 16.40 7.68 3.24
C ALA A 173 15.26 8.13 4.16
N TYR A 174 15.07 9.44 4.33
CA TYR A 174 13.97 10.00 5.11
C TYR A 174 12.60 9.65 4.50
N SER A 175 12.48 9.72 3.18
CA SER A 175 11.27 9.34 2.46
C SER A 175 10.88 7.87 2.72
N PHE A 176 11.84 6.95 2.66
CA PHE A 176 11.60 5.54 2.99
C PHE A 176 11.30 5.31 4.47
N LEU A 177 11.94 6.07 5.37
CA LEU A 177 11.64 6.02 6.80
C LEU A 177 10.17 6.38 7.06
N VAL A 178 9.64 7.40 6.39
CA VAL A 178 8.22 7.77 6.48
C VAL A 178 7.33 6.60 6.02
N VAL A 179 7.65 5.97 4.87
CA VAL A 179 6.89 4.80 4.37
C VAL A 179 6.89 3.67 5.42
N TYR A 180 8.05 3.26 5.93
CA TYR A 180 8.12 2.19 6.94
C TYR A 180 7.43 2.55 8.26
N ALA A 181 7.54 3.81 8.71
CA ALA A 181 6.82 4.29 9.88
C ALA A 181 5.29 4.18 9.68
N THR A 182 4.80 4.54 8.49
CA THR A 182 3.39 4.36 8.15
C THR A 182 3.01 2.88 8.11
N THR A 183 3.87 1.97 7.62
CA THR A 183 3.58 0.54 7.62
C THR A 183 3.47 -0.04 9.04
N ILE A 184 4.25 0.44 10.00
CA ILE A 184 4.12 0.07 11.42
C ILE A 184 2.77 0.56 11.98
N ILE A 185 2.37 1.79 11.64
CA ILE A 185 1.04 2.33 12.01
C ILE A 185 -0.09 1.48 11.39
N ALA A 186 0.09 0.99 10.16
CA ALA A 186 -0.84 0.05 9.53
C ALA A 186 -0.99 -1.24 10.34
N CYS A 187 0.12 -1.76 10.86
CA CYS A 187 0.12 -2.94 11.72
C CYS A 187 -0.66 -2.72 13.02
N CYS A 188 -0.63 -1.53 13.62
CA CYS A 188 -1.46 -1.20 14.79
C CYS A 188 -2.97 -1.28 14.47
N TRP A 189 -3.37 -0.93 13.25
CA TRP A 189 -4.77 -1.02 12.80
C TRP A 189 -5.29 -2.47 12.65
N THR A 190 -4.40 -3.48 12.62
CA THR A 190 -4.79 -4.90 12.57
C THR A 190 -5.50 -5.39 13.83
N VAL A 191 -5.43 -4.65 14.93
CA VAL A 191 -6.20 -4.94 16.15
C VAL A 191 -7.71 -4.92 15.89
N ILE A 192 -8.16 -4.14 14.90
CA ILE A 192 -9.57 -4.00 14.52
C ILE A 192 -10.03 -5.14 13.60
N LEU A 193 -9.11 -5.83 12.91
CA LEU A 193 -9.46 -6.99 12.10
C LEU A 193 -9.87 -8.15 13.01
N PRO A 194 -10.99 -8.88 12.81
CA PRO A 194 -11.32 -10.05 13.61
C PRO A 194 -10.27 -11.19 13.46
N PRO A 195 -9.91 -11.90 14.54
CA PRO A 195 -8.79 -12.87 14.54
C PRO A 195 -9.06 -14.13 13.71
N GLN A 196 -10.32 -14.48 13.49
CA GLN A 196 -10.71 -15.73 12.81
C GLN A 196 -12.12 -15.64 12.23
N LYS A 197 -12.44 -16.53 11.27
CA LYS A 197 -13.80 -16.74 10.74
C LYS A 197 -14.86 -16.88 11.84
N ALA A 198 -14.55 -17.59 12.92
CA ALA A 198 -15.48 -17.80 14.04
C ALA A 198 -15.88 -16.48 14.73
N ALA A 199 -14.91 -15.59 14.95
CA ALA A 199 -15.16 -14.28 15.56
C ALA A 199 -15.98 -13.35 14.65
N VAL A 200 -15.80 -13.45 13.33
CA VAL A 200 -16.66 -12.75 12.35
C VAL A 200 -18.11 -13.21 12.46
N LYS A 201 -18.31 -14.53 12.53
CA LYS A 201 -19.64 -15.14 12.67
C LYS A 201 -20.32 -14.77 13.99
N GLU A 202 -19.56 -14.71 15.08
CA GLU A 202 -20.06 -14.26 16.38
C GLU A 202 -20.47 -12.79 16.36
N MET A 203 -19.68 -11.91 15.74
CA MET A 203 -20.01 -10.49 15.54
C MET A 203 -21.22 -10.30 14.62
N LEU A 204 -21.45 -11.17 13.64
CA LEU A 204 -22.66 -11.14 12.81
C LEU A 204 -23.91 -11.56 13.60
N GLN A 205 -23.77 -12.52 14.52
CA GLN A 205 -24.88 -13.02 15.32
C GLN A 205 -25.26 -12.09 16.48
N HIS A 206 -24.29 -11.40 17.08
CA HIS A 206 -24.48 -10.55 18.27
C HIS A 206 -24.27 -9.05 17.99
N GLY A 207 -23.95 -8.67 16.75
CA GLY A 207 -23.63 -7.30 16.38
C GLY A 207 -24.84 -6.38 16.38
N GLY A 208 -24.69 -5.20 16.97
CA GLY A 208 -25.66 -4.10 16.85
C GLY A 208 -25.69 -3.52 15.43
N LYS A 209 -26.88 -3.13 14.96
CA LYS A 209 -27.04 -2.41 13.69
C LYS A 209 -26.79 -0.92 13.91
N TYR A 210 -25.72 -0.38 13.31
CA TYR A 210 -25.39 1.06 13.36
C TYR A 210 -25.49 1.72 11.98
N PRO A 211 -26.71 1.92 11.44
CA PRO A 211 -26.90 2.43 10.08
C PRO A 211 -26.36 3.86 9.88
N ILE A 212 -26.41 4.69 10.92
CA ILE A 212 -25.92 6.09 10.89
C ILE A 212 -24.40 6.12 10.72
N ILE A 213 -23.67 5.26 11.44
CA ILE A 213 -22.21 5.15 11.35
C ILE A 213 -21.82 4.62 9.96
N GLY A 214 -22.54 3.63 9.44
CA GLY A 214 -22.34 3.12 8.09
C GLY A 214 -22.52 4.20 7.01
N ALA A 215 -23.60 4.98 7.09
CA ALA A 215 -23.87 6.07 6.16
C ALA A 215 -22.78 7.17 6.24
N LEU A 216 -22.36 7.54 7.45
CA LEU A 216 -21.28 8.52 7.65
C LEU A 216 -19.97 8.05 7.01
N ILE A 217 -19.59 6.77 7.19
CA ILE A 217 -18.38 6.20 6.58
C ILE A 217 -18.45 6.28 5.05
N ILE A 218 -19.60 5.99 4.44
CA ILE A 218 -19.79 6.07 2.99
C ILE A 218 -19.61 7.51 2.50
N VAL A 219 -20.23 8.48 3.18
CA VAL A 219 -20.12 9.91 2.82
C VAL A 219 -18.68 10.40 2.94
N VAL A 220 -17.99 10.06 4.03
CA VAL A 220 -16.58 10.43 4.23
C VAL A 220 -15.69 9.79 3.17
N THR A 221 -15.89 8.50 2.87
CA THR A 221 -15.14 7.77 1.84
C THR A 221 -15.34 8.40 0.46
N PHE A 222 -16.57 8.80 0.14
CA PHE A 222 -16.89 9.52 -1.10
C PHE A 222 -16.23 10.90 -1.16
N GLY A 223 -16.23 11.65 -0.05
CA GLY A 223 -15.53 12.93 0.04
C GLY A 223 -14.02 12.79 -0.20
N ILE A 224 -13.39 11.78 0.42
CA ILE A 224 -11.97 11.47 0.20
C ILE A 224 -11.72 11.13 -1.28
N LEU A 225 -12.61 10.36 -1.92
CA LEU A 225 -12.51 10.04 -3.34
C LEU A 225 -12.54 11.29 -4.20
N CYS A 226 -13.51 12.17 -4.00
CA CYS A 226 -13.61 13.43 -4.75
C CYS A 226 -12.34 14.27 -4.60
N ILE A 227 -11.86 14.46 -3.37
CA ILE A 227 -10.64 15.25 -3.10
C ILE A 227 -9.41 14.62 -3.77
N SER A 228 -9.26 13.29 -3.66
CA SER A 228 -8.11 12.58 -4.24
C SER A 228 -8.10 12.66 -5.76
N VAL A 229 -9.27 12.48 -6.39
CA VAL A 229 -9.42 12.60 -7.85
C VAL A 229 -9.15 14.02 -8.30
N THR A 230 -9.70 15.03 -7.62
CA THR A 230 -9.43 16.44 -7.93
C THR A 230 -7.95 16.75 -7.79
N SER A 231 -7.28 16.27 -6.74
CA SER A 231 -5.83 16.43 -6.54
C SER A 231 -5.02 15.89 -7.72
N ILE A 232 -5.28 14.65 -8.15
CA ILE A 232 -4.57 14.03 -9.27
C ILE A 232 -4.90 14.72 -10.60
N MET A 233 -6.15 15.13 -10.81
CA MET A 233 -6.48 15.89 -12.02
C MET A 233 -5.77 17.25 -12.04
N MET A 234 -5.57 17.90 -10.90
CA MET A 234 -4.84 19.16 -10.82
C MET A 234 -3.35 19.01 -11.15
N THR A 235 -2.74 17.85 -10.89
CA THR A 235 -1.34 17.59 -11.30
C THR A 235 -1.17 17.45 -12.81
N MET A 236 -2.24 17.14 -13.56
CA MET A 236 -2.17 16.93 -15.02
C MET A 236 -2.13 18.23 -15.83
N PHE A 237 -2.64 19.34 -15.28
CA PHE A 237 -2.67 20.62 -15.99
C PHE A 237 -1.56 21.54 -15.46
N GLU A 238 -0.73 22.07 -16.36
CA GLU A 238 0.37 22.98 -16.01
C GLU A 238 -0.12 24.17 -15.15
N SER A 239 -1.30 24.73 -15.47
CA SER A 239 -1.89 25.86 -14.73
C SER A 239 -2.32 25.56 -13.29
N THR A 240 -2.58 24.30 -12.93
CA THR A 240 -3.02 23.91 -11.57
C THR A 240 -2.01 23.04 -10.83
N SER A 241 -0.94 22.61 -11.50
CA SER A 241 0.15 21.82 -10.93
C SER A 241 0.87 22.54 -9.77
N CYS A 242 0.81 23.86 -9.75
CA CYS A 242 1.35 24.74 -8.72
C CYS A 242 0.69 24.60 -7.34
N TYR A 243 -0.56 24.13 -7.26
CA TYR A 243 -1.29 24.11 -6.00
C TYR A 243 -0.68 23.11 -5.03
N LEU A 244 -0.63 23.47 -3.74
CA LEU A 244 -0.13 22.62 -2.66
C LEU A 244 -0.87 21.28 -2.61
N LEU A 245 -2.16 21.28 -2.95
CA LEU A 245 -3.02 20.09 -3.04
C LEU A 245 -2.68 19.18 -4.23
N ALA A 246 -1.98 19.70 -5.24
CA ALA A 246 -1.44 18.99 -6.39
C ALA A 246 0.04 18.60 -6.18
N GLY A 247 0.61 18.86 -5.00
CA GLY A 247 2.02 18.69 -4.72
C GLY A 247 2.90 19.85 -5.20
N GLY A 248 2.37 20.90 -5.84
CA GLY A 248 3.16 22.05 -6.22
C GLY A 248 3.72 22.84 -5.02
N SER A 249 4.86 23.50 -5.21
CA SER A 249 5.52 24.35 -4.20
C SER A 249 4.80 25.68 -3.92
N GLY A 250 3.56 25.83 -4.39
CA GLY A 250 2.81 27.08 -4.41
C GLY A 250 3.06 27.85 -5.71
N CYS A 251 1.96 28.20 -6.38
CA CYS A 251 1.81 29.51 -7.01
C CYS A 251 1.26 30.46 -5.91
#